data_AF-A0A3B9LBG2-F1
#
_entry.id   AF-A0A3B9LBG2-F1
#
_cell.length_a   1.000
_cell.length_b   1.000
_cell.length_c   1.000
_cell.angle_alpha   90.00
_cell.angle_beta   90.00
_cell.angle_gamma   90.00
#
_symmetry.space_group_name_H-M   'P 1'
#
loop_
_entity.id
_entity.type
_entity.pdbx_description
1 polymer ?
#
loop_
_entity_poly.entity_id
_entity_poly.type
_entity_poly.pdbx_seq_one_letter_code
_entity_poly.pdbx_strand_id
1 'polypeptide(L)' 'SQSYTKSGAIASVFTSPKQFASEVSETIKRLPKDRFSLPPVKASNQFSIEINRQVARSLDIPIPSDAAIFQIMLKDEK' A
#
# COMPACT_ATOMS: atom_id res chain seq x y z
N SER A 1 -6.18 6.55 -0.50
CA SER A 1 -5.14 7.60 -0.56
C SER A 1 -4.78 8.06 0.84
N GLN A 2 -3.50 8.35 1.08
CA GLN A 2 -2.99 8.84 2.37
C GLN A 2 -3.76 10.07 2.90
N SER A 3 -4.19 10.95 2.00
CA SER A 3 -4.96 12.15 2.33
C SER A 3 -6.22 11.86 3.15
N TYR A 4 -6.88 10.70 2.95
CA TYR A 4 -8.08 10.37 3.70
C TYR A 4 -7.81 10.20 5.19
N THR A 5 -6.69 9.58 5.57
CA THR A 5 -6.29 9.46 6.98
C THR A 5 -5.97 10.82 7.60
N LYS A 6 -5.34 11.70 6.82
CA LYS A 6 -5.07 13.09 7.22
C LYS A 6 -6.36 13.92 7.36
N SER A 7 -7.38 13.60 6.59
CA SER A 7 -8.71 14.25 6.62
C SER A 7 -9.68 13.62 7.63
N GLY A 8 -9.24 12.68 8.47
CA GLY A 8 -10.04 12.14 9.58
C GLY A 8 -10.53 10.70 9.42
N ALA A 9 -10.16 10.00 8.34
CA ALA A 9 -10.37 8.55 8.28
C ALA A 9 -9.47 7.84 9.32
N ILE A 10 -9.96 6.75 9.90
CA ILE A 10 -9.21 5.97 10.91
C ILE A 10 -7.97 5.34 10.29
N ALA A 11 -8.08 4.80 9.06
CA ALA A 11 -6.97 4.18 8.36
C ALA A 11 -7.10 4.32 6.85
N SER A 12 -5.97 4.23 6.16
CA SER A 12 -5.93 4.13 4.70
C SER A 12 -4.84 3.14 4.26
N VAL A 13 -5.16 2.35 3.26
CA VAL A 13 -4.18 1.58 2.47
C VAL A 13 -3.95 2.33 1.16
N PHE A 14 -2.70 2.51 0.77
CA PHE A 14 -2.35 3.21 -0.47
C PHE A 14 -0.99 2.80 -0.99
N THR A 15 -0.79 2.96 -2.30
CA THR A 15 0.53 2.92 -2.93
C THR A 15 1.02 4.34 -3.13
N SER A 16 2.23 4.64 -2.66
CA SER A 16 2.85 5.95 -2.91
C SER A 16 3.36 6.06 -4.35
N PRO A 17 3.43 7.28 -4.93
CA PRO A 17 4.01 7.46 -6.26
C PRO A 17 5.43 6.90 -6.40
N LYS A 18 6.22 6.96 -5.32
CA LYS A 18 7.58 6.41 -5.28
C LYS A 18 7.58 4.88 -5.38
N GLN A 19 6.73 4.20 -4.62
CA GLN A 19 6.58 2.73 -4.70
C GLN A 19 6.14 2.31 -6.11
N PHE A 20 5.14 2.98 -6.66
CA PHE A 20 4.65 2.69 -8.01
C PHE A 20 5.74 2.89 -9.08
N ALA A 21 6.48 4.00 -9.00
CA ALA A 21 7.58 4.26 -9.95
C ALA A 21 8.71 3.22 -9.85
N SER A 22 9.04 2.76 -8.63
CA SER A 22 10.01 1.69 -8.42
C SER A 22 9.55 0.38 -9.07
N GLU A 23 8.31 -0.03 -8.84
CA GLU A 23 7.74 -1.25 -9.44
C GLU A 23 7.68 -1.18 -10.97
N VAL A 24 7.31 -0.02 -11.53
CA VAL A 24 7.32 0.21 -12.98
C VAL A 24 8.75 0.11 -13.54
N SER A 25 9.73 0.71 -12.87
CA SER A 25 11.14 0.63 -13.30
C SER A 25 11.63 -0.81 -13.34
N GLU A 26 11.32 -1.59 -12.31
CA GLU A 26 11.67 -3.02 -12.27
C GLU A 26 10.98 -3.82 -13.35
N THR A 27 9.70 -3.54 -13.60
CA THR A 27 8.91 -4.21 -14.64
C THR A 27 9.51 -3.94 -16.02
N ILE A 28 9.89 -2.69 -16.31
CA ILE A 28 10.55 -2.30 -17.57
C ILE A 28 11.90 -3.01 -17.71
N LYS A 29 12.70 -3.10 -16.65
CA LYS A 29 14.00 -3.80 -16.69
C LYS A 29 13.86 -5.30 -16.97
N ARG A 30 12.73 -5.90 -16.60
CA ARG A 30 12.45 -7.34 -16.81
C ARG A 30 11.79 -7.64 -18.16
N LEU A 31 11.38 -6.63 -18.91
CA LEU A 31 10.80 -6.81 -20.25
C LEU A 31 11.87 -7.30 -21.24
N PRO A 32 11.59 -8.33 -22.05
CA PRO A 32 12.52 -8.77 -23.08
C PRO A 32 12.69 -7.66 -24.12
N LYS A 33 13.93 -7.40 -24.56
CA LYS A 33 14.24 -6.38 -25.57
C LYS A 33 13.49 -6.58 -26.89
N ASP A 34 13.09 -7.83 -27.16
CA ASP A 34 12.53 -8.25 -28.45
C ASP A 34 11.00 -8.41 -28.39
N ARG A 35 10.37 -8.17 -27.24
CA ARG A 35 8.91 -8.24 -27.06
C ARG A 35 8.35 -6.90 -26.61
N PHE A 36 7.52 -6.31 -27.47
CA PHE A 36 6.81 -5.04 -27.22
C PHE A 36 5.46 -5.21 -26.50
N SER A 37 5.14 -6.41 -26.01
CA SER A 37 3.89 -6.63 -25.28
C SER A 37 4.02 -6.06 -23.88
N LEU A 38 3.15 -5.10 -23.55
CA LEU A 38 2.99 -4.66 -22.17
C LEU A 38 2.55 -5.84 -21.30
N PRO A 39 3.02 -5.91 -20.05
CA PRO A 39 2.50 -6.87 -19.09
C PRO A 39 1.01 -6.60 -18.84
N PRO A 40 0.23 -7.62 -18.43
CA PRO A 40 -1.15 -7.42 -18.06
C PRO A 40 -1.25 -6.41 -16.90
N VAL A 41 -2.38 -5.71 -16.83
CA VAL A 41 -2.68 -4.80 -15.72
C VAL A 41 -2.63 -5.59 -14.41
N LYS A 42 -1.87 -5.09 -13.44
CA LYS A 42 -1.76 -5.66 -12.10
C LYS A 42 -1.89 -4.55 -11.06
N ALA A 43 -2.46 -4.90 -9.91
CA ALA A 43 -2.34 -4.07 -8.73
C ALA A 43 -0.87 -4.01 -8.29
N SER A 44 -0.51 -2.93 -7.59
CA SER A 44 0.85 -2.79 -7.06
C SER A 44 1.07 -3.79 -5.93
N ASN A 45 2.18 -4.52 -5.98
CA ASN A 45 2.60 -5.40 -4.89
C ASN A 45 3.22 -4.62 -3.71
N GLN A 46 3.34 -3.29 -3.84
CA GLN A 46 3.88 -2.42 -2.81
C GLN A 46 2.80 -1.46 -2.32
N PHE A 47 2.46 -1.59 -1.05
CA PHE A 47 1.51 -0.71 -0.39
C PHE A 47 2.03 -0.26 0.97
N SER A 48 1.41 0.79 1.46
CA SER A 48 1.61 1.34 2.79
C SER A 48 0.28 1.46 3.50
N ILE A 49 0.32 1.31 4.82
CA ILE A 49 -0.83 1.48 5.70
C ILE A 49 -0.53 2.69 6.57
N GLU A 50 -1.48 3.62 6.66
CA GLU A 50 -1.42 4.73 7.61
C GLU A 50 -2.66 4.70 8.48
N ILE A 51 -2.44 4.84 9.79
CA ILE A 51 -3.50 4.83 10.79
C ILE A 51 -3.48 6.13 11.56
N ASN A 52 -4.63 6.80 11.61
CA ASN A 52 -4.85 7.95 12.46
C ASN A 52 -5.12 7.48 13.89
N ARG A 53 -4.05 7.32 14.67
CA ARG A 53 -4.15 6.89 16.08
C ARG A 53 -4.90 7.89 16.95
N GLN A 54 -4.97 9.17 16.57
CA GLN A 54 -5.76 10.16 17.29
C GLN A 54 -7.26 9.90 17.11
N VAL A 55 -7.70 9.71 15.86
CA VAL A 55 -9.11 9.37 15.57
C VAL A 55 -9.51 8.04 16.22
N ALA A 56 -8.63 7.03 16.15
CA ALA A 56 -8.90 5.75 16.80
C ALA A 56 -9.10 5.88 18.33
N ARG A 57 -8.28 6.69 19.01
CA ARG A 57 -8.44 6.97 20.45
C ARG A 57 -9.74 7.72 20.75
N SER A 58 -10.13 8.68 19.91
CA SER A 58 -11.38 9.42 20.08
C SER A 58 -12.63 8.55 19.94
N LEU A 59 -12.51 7.42 19.23
CA LEU A 59 -13.58 6.44 19.04
C LEU A 59 -13.45 5.22 19.96
N ASP A 60 -12.49 5.23 20.89
CA ASP A 60 -12.16 4.11 21.78
C ASP A 60 -11.91 2.79 21.04
N ILE A 61 -11.31 2.89 19.84
CA ILE A 61 -10.96 1.72 19.02
C ILE A 61 -9.53 1.29 19.38
N PRO A 62 -9.33 0.08 19.96
CA PRO A 62 -8.01 -0.43 20.23
C PRO A 62 -7.30 -0.80 18.91
N ILE A 63 -6.19 -0.11 18.63
CA ILE A 63 -5.37 -0.37 17.44
C ILE A 63 -4.07 -1.06 17.86
N PRO A 64 -3.75 -2.25 17.30
CA PRO A 64 -2.48 -2.94 17.53
C PRO A 64 -1.24 -2.14 17.10
N SER A 65 -0.04 -2.69 17.32
CA SER A 65 1.19 -2.09 16.79
C SER A 65 1.21 -2.14 15.27
N ASP A 66 1.90 -1.19 14.64
CA ASP A 66 1.99 -1.12 13.16
C ASP A 66 2.58 -2.43 12.58
N ALA A 67 3.54 -3.04 13.28
CA ALA A 67 4.13 -4.32 12.89
C ALA A 67 3.10 -5.46 12.91
N ALA A 68 2.23 -5.52 13.91
CA ALA A 68 1.18 -6.53 13.98
C ALA A 68 0.16 -6.37 12.84
N ILE A 69 -0.22 -5.13 12.53
CA ILE A 69 -1.17 -4.82 11.46
C ILE A 69 -0.60 -5.18 10.10
N PHE A 70 0.68 -4.86 9.86
CA PHE A 70 1.38 -5.23 8.63
C PHE A 70 1.45 -6.76 8.44
N GLN A 71 1.73 -7.51 9.51
CA GLN A 71 1.76 -8.97 9.46
C GLN A 71 0.39 -9.60 9.18
N ILE A 72 -0.69 -9.02 9.71
CA ILE A 72 -2.05 -9.49 9.42
C ILE A 72 -2.38 -9.24 7.94
N MET A 73 -2.10 -8.04 7.41
CA MET A 73 -2.37 -7.73 6.00
C MET A 73 -1.57 -8.61 5.03
N LEU A 74 -0.31 -8.90 5.34
CA LEU A 74 0.51 -9.82 4.54
C LEU A 74 -0.02 -11.27 4.53
N LYS A 75 -0.72 -11.69 5.59
CA LYS A 75 -1.35 -13.01 5.63
C LYS A 75 -2.62 -13.06 4.78
N ASP A 76 -3.41 -11.99 4.77
CA ASP A 76 -4.64 -11.89 3.98
C ASP A 76 -4.38 -11.73 2.47
N GLU A 77 -3.19 -11.25 2.07
CA GLU A 77 -2.80 -11.13 0.65
C GLU A 77 -2.45 -12.49 0.00
N LYS A 78 -2.22 -13.56 0.79
CA LYS A 78 -1.85 -14.90 0.32
C LYS A 78 -3.04 -15.82 0.11
#